data_AF-A0A1V0PXV3-F1
#
_entry.id   AF-A0A1V0PXV3-F1
#
_cell.length_a   1.000
_cell.length_b   1.000
_cell.length_c   1.000
_cell.angle_alpha   90.00
_cell.angle_beta   90.00
_cell.angle_gamma   90.00
#
_symmetry.space_group_name_H-M   'P 1'
#
loop_
_entity.id
_entity.type
_entity.pdbx_description
1 polymer ?
#
loop_
_entity_poly.entity_id
_entity_poly.type
_entity_poly.pdbx_seq_one_letter_code
_entity_poly.pdbx_strand_id
1 'polypeptide(L)'
;MPTTPYTVAADWGAGARYTAATDEDVRITNPSTQHVLWWDVTTDDTPPTTPPAGTNAVKPLEGQPLGLIAGERIWLAGYPGDPAGVVK
;
A
#
# COMPACT_ATOMS: atom_id res chain seq x y z
N MET A 1 1.12 -11.53 13.81
CA MET A 1 1.99 -11.19 12.66
C MET A 1 2.84 -10.00 13.06
N PRO A 2 4.12 -9.96 12.68
CA PRO A 2 4.95 -8.77 12.85
C PRO A 2 4.34 -7.60 12.08
N THR A 3 4.44 -6.39 12.64
CA THR A 3 3.96 -5.16 12.01
C THR A 3 5.16 -4.36 11.54
N THR A 4 5.19 -4.03 10.25
CA THR A 4 6.24 -3.19 9.65
C THR A 4 5.68 -1.81 9.33
N PRO A 5 6.10 -0.75 10.04
CA PRO A 5 5.65 0.60 9.73
C PRO A 5 6.37 1.13 8.48
N TYR A 6 5.61 1.81 7.61
CA TYR A 6 6.13 2.48 6.42
C TYR A 6 5.79 3.98 6.45
N THR A 7 6.76 4.81 6.08
CA THR A 7 6.50 6.21 5.71
C THR A 7 6.34 6.26 4.20
N VAL A 8 5.17 6.69 3.74
CA VAL A 8 4.82 6.74 2.31
C VAL A 8 5.00 8.15 1.75
N ALA A 9 5.38 8.24 0.48
CA ALA A 9 5.35 9.47 -0.30
C ALA A 9 4.12 9.48 -1.22
N ALA A 10 3.89 10.60 -1.91
CA ALA A 10 2.78 10.72 -2.87
C ALA A 10 2.95 9.83 -4.12
N ASP A 11 4.17 9.34 -4.37
CA ASP A 11 4.52 8.48 -5.50
C ASP A 11 5.26 7.22 -5.02
N TRP A 12 5.41 6.23 -5.91
CA TRP A 12 6.11 4.99 -5.62
C TRP A 12 7.57 5.24 -5.23
N GLY A 13 8.01 4.61 -4.14
CA GLY A 13 9.38 4.72 -3.69
C GLY A 13 9.85 3.43 -3.03
N ALA A 14 11.12 3.09 -3.23
CA ALA A 14 11.72 1.89 -2.63
C ALA A 14 11.72 1.91 -1.08
N GLY A 15 11.62 3.10 -0.47
CA GLY A 15 11.48 3.25 0.99
C GLY A 15 10.12 2.81 1.55
N ALA A 16 9.11 2.67 0.70
CA ALA A 16 7.77 2.23 1.06
C ALA A 16 7.41 0.94 0.29
N ARG A 17 8.33 -0.02 0.32
CA ARG A 17 8.21 -1.29 -0.37
C ARG A 17 8.36 -2.46 0.59
N TYR A 18 7.45 -3.42 0.49
CA TYR A 18 7.57 -4.73 1.14
C TYR A 18 8.02 -5.77 0.12
N THR A 19 8.81 -6.75 0.53
CA THR A 19 9.24 -7.87 -0.33
C THR A 19 8.94 -9.17 0.38
N ALA A 20 8.12 -10.01 -0.24
CA ALA A 20 7.79 -11.31 0.29
C ALA A 20 8.99 -12.26 0.10
N ALA A 21 9.53 -12.76 1.21
CA ALA A 21 10.64 -13.72 1.18
C ALA A 21 10.16 -15.15 0.86
N THR A 22 8.91 -15.44 1.20
CA THR A 22 8.21 -16.71 0.99
C THR A 22 6.77 -16.41 0.61
N ASP A 23 6.02 -17.43 0.19
CA ASP A 23 4.57 -17.31 0.06
C ASP A 23 3.97 -16.99 1.43
N GLU A 24 3.20 -15.91 1.54
CA GLU A 24 2.68 -15.42 2.82
C GLU A 24 1.41 -14.60 2.67
N ASP A 25 0.58 -14.60 3.72
CA ASP A 25 -0.57 -13.72 3.82
C ASP A 25 -0.21 -12.48 4.65
N VAL A 26 -0.43 -11.31 4.06
CA VAL A 26 -0.20 -10.01 4.70
C VAL A 26 -1.48 -9.20 4.77
N ARG A 27 -1.49 -8.18 5.64
CA ARG A 27 -2.57 -7.20 5.71
C ARG A 27 -2.01 -5.80 5.62
N ILE A 28 -2.32 -5.11 4.54
CA ILE A 28 -2.05 -3.68 4.40
C ILE A 28 -3.06 -2.94 5.28
N THR A 29 -2.59 -2.07 6.18
CA THR A 29 -3.45 -1.31 7.08
C THR A 29 -3.15 0.17 6.93
N ASN A 30 -4.18 0.99 6.74
CA ASN A 30 -4.06 2.44 6.69
C ASN A 30 -4.53 3.05 8.02
N PRO A 31 -3.61 3.41 8.94
CA PRO A 31 -3.97 4.01 10.21
C PRO A 31 -4.33 5.50 10.11
N SER A 32 -4.17 6.12 8.94
CA SER A 32 -4.49 7.54 8.74
C SER A 32 -6.00 7.77 8.82
N THR A 33 -6.39 8.96 9.26
CA THR A 33 -7.77 9.46 9.20
C THR A 33 -8.03 10.37 8.00
N GLN A 34 -6.97 10.79 7.29
CA GLN A 34 -7.02 11.86 6.29
C GLN A 34 -6.44 11.48 4.92
N HIS A 35 -5.70 10.38 4.83
CA HIS A 35 -4.97 10.00 3.62
C HIS A 35 -5.48 8.67 3.12
N VAL A 36 -5.63 8.55 1.79
CA VAL A 36 -5.82 7.26 1.14
C VAL A 36 -4.46 6.65 0.89
N LEU A 37 -4.33 5.36 1.21
CA LEU A 37 -3.15 4.58 0.89
C LEU A 37 -3.41 3.83 -0.41
N TRP A 38 -2.49 3.95 -1.35
CA TRP A 38 -2.51 3.25 -2.62
C TRP A 38 -1.45 2.17 -2.63
N TRP A 39 -1.76 1.06 -3.29
CA TRP A 39 -0.83 -0.05 -3.41
C TRP A 39 -0.92 -0.74 -4.76
N ASP A 40 0.18 -1.39 -5.12
CA ASP A 40 0.28 -2.29 -6.26
C ASP A 40 1.36 -3.34 -6.00
N VAL A 41 1.35 -4.42 -6.77
CA VAL A 41 2.30 -5.54 -6.65
C VAL A 41 3.11 -5.70 -7.92
N THR A 42 4.42 -5.83 -7.77
CA THR A 42 5.32 -6.19 -8.87
C THR A 42 6.11 -7.45 -8.53
N THR A 43 6.66 -8.10 -9.55
CA THR A 43 7.51 -9.30 -9.41
C THR A 43 9.01 -8.96 -9.43
N ASP A 44 9.37 -7.70 -9.66
CA ASP A 44 10.73 -7.19 -9.78
C ASP A 44 10.95 -5.88 -9.01
N ASP A 45 12.19 -5.40 -8.97
CA ASP A 45 12.54 -4.16 -8.26
C ASP A 45 12.07 -2.88 -8.97
N THR A 46 11.34 -3.00 -10.08
CA THR A 46 10.82 -1.88 -10.84
C THR A 46 9.54 -1.37 -10.18
N PRO A 47 9.40 -0.05 -9.90
CA PRO A 47 8.15 0.50 -9.41
C PRO A 47 7.04 0.37 -10.47
N PRO A 48 5.76 0.32 -10.04
CA PRO A 48 4.64 0.29 -10.97
C PRO A 48 4.65 1.49 -11.92
N THR A 49 4.32 1.26 -13.19
CA THR A 49 4.20 2.34 -14.19
C THR A 49 2.90 3.13 -14.04
N THR A 50 1.89 2.54 -13.41
CA THR A 50 0.60 3.18 -13.16
C THR A 50 0.75 4.15 -11.99
N PRO A 51 0.30 5.41 -12.11
CA PRO A 51 0.30 6.34 -10.99
C PRO A 51 -0.52 5.79 -9.81
N PRO A 52 -0.14 6.05 -8.55
CA PRO A 52 -0.84 5.52 -7.38
C PRO A 52 -2.36 5.74 -7.38
N ALA A 53 -2.81 6.90 -7.82
CA ALA A 53 -4.23 7.25 -7.93
C ALA A 53 -5.07 6.29 -8.80
N GLY A 54 -4.43 5.54 -9.68
CA GLY A 54 -5.06 4.61 -10.61
C GLY A 54 -5.00 3.15 -10.19
N THR A 55 -4.48 2.84 -8.99
CA THR A 55 -4.31 1.47 -8.51
C THR A 55 -5.27 1.14 -7.36
N ASN A 56 -4.95 0.14 -6.55
CA ASN A 56 -5.78 -0.31 -5.45
C ASN A 56 -5.68 0.65 -4.27
N ALA A 57 -6.83 1.02 -3.69
CA ALA A 57 -6.91 1.91 -2.53
C ALA A 57 -7.20 1.15 -1.23
N VAL A 58 -6.64 1.64 -0.14
CA VAL A 58 -7.04 1.36 1.25
C VAL A 58 -7.45 2.68 1.88
N LYS A 59 -8.74 2.83 2.16
CA LYS A 59 -9.30 4.05 2.73
C LYS A 59 -8.78 4.31 4.15
N PRO A 60 -8.93 5.54 4.67
CA PRO A 60 -8.55 5.86 6.03
C PRO A 60 -9.21 4.90 7.03
N LEU A 61 -8.44 4.40 8.01
CA LEU A 61 -8.85 3.45 9.04
C LEU A 61 -9.26 2.05 8.56
N GLU A 62 -9.05 1.72 7.29
CA GLU A 62 -9.34 0.40 6.73
C GLU A 62 -8.07 -0.47 6.59
N GLY A 63 -8.27 -1.74 6.24
CA GLY A 63 -7.17 -2.63 5.89
C GLY A 63 -7.59 -3.68 4.86
N GLN A 64 -6.64 -4.06 4.02
CA GLN A 64 -6.82 -4.97 2.90
C GLN A 64 -5.97 -6.23 3.13
N PRO A 65 -6.58 -7.42 3.26
CA PRO A 65 -5.83 -8.67 3.23
C PRO A 65 -5.33 -8.95 1.80
N LEU A 66 -4.13 -9.53 1.70
CA LEU A 66 -3.49 -9.87 0.44
C LEU A 66 -2.58 -11.09 0.64
N GLY A 67 -2.71 -12.09 -0.24
CA GLY A 67 -1.73 -13.17 -0.34
C GLY A 67 -0.61 -12.75 -1.31
N LEU A 68 0.64 -13.01 -0.93
CA LEU A 68 1.82 -12.77 -1.75
C LEU A 68 2.55 -14.07 -2.04
N ILE A 69 3.16 -14.13 -3.21
CA ILE A 69 4.08 -15.19 -3.62
C ILE A 69 5.51 -14.75 -3.35
N ALA A 70 6.41 -15.70 -3.06
CA ALA A 70 7.82 -15.44 -2.87
C ALA A 70 8.41 -14.59 -4.02
N GLY A 71 9.05 -13.47 -3.67
CA GLY A 71 9.63 -12.51 -4.60
C GLY A 71 8.70 -11.37 -5.03
N GLU A 72 7.40 -11.44 -4.73
CA GLU A 72 6.49 -10.32 -4.96
C GLU A 72 6.81 -9.14 -4.04
N ARG A 73 6.56 -7.94 -4.56
CA ARG A 73 6.83 -6.68 -3.88
C ARG A 73 5.58 -5.84 -3.86
N ILE A 74 5.16 -5.44 -2.66
CA ILE A 74 4.11 -4.44 -2.50
C ILE A 74 4.77 -3.07 -2.51
N TRP A 75 4.27 -2.19 -3.37
CA TRP A 75 4.60 -0.77 -3.37
C TRP A 75 3.49 0.01 -2.71
N LEU A 76 3.86 0.95 -1.83
CA LEU A 76 2.93 1.77 -1.07
C LEU A 76 3.17 3.24 -1.39
N ALA A 77 2.09 3.97 -1.63
CA ALA A 77 2.11 5.42 -1.80
C ALA A 77 0.87 6.01 -1.12
N GLY A 78 0.96 7.24 -0.66
CA GLY A 78 -0.14 7.89 0.03
C GLY A 78 -0.07 9.40 -0.08
N TYR A 79 -1.22 10.00 -0.31
CA TYR A 79 -1.39 11.45 -0.36
C TYR A 79 -2.78 11.80 0.18
N PRO A 80 -3.03 13.08 0.56
CA PRO A 80 -4.33 13.48 1.08
C PRO A 80 -5.46 13.05 0.13
N GLY A 81 -6.44 12.33 0.66
CA GLY A 81 -7.64 11.92 -0.06
C GLY A 81 -8.89 12.38 0.67
N ASP A 82 -10.08 11.98 0.20
CA ASP A 82 -11.31 12.31 0.90
C ASP A 82 -11.29 11.69 2.33
N PRO A 83 -11.58 12.48 3.39
CA PRO A 83 -11.60 11.97 4.75
C PRO A 83 -12.62 10.84 4.91
N ALA A 84 -12.31 9.85 5.75
CA ALA A 84 -13.32 8.89 6.17
C ALA A 84 -14.49 9.63 6.84
N GLY A 85 -15.65 9.62 6.20
CA GLY A 85 -16.89 10.15 6.76
C GLY A 85 -17.38 11.51 6.24
N VAL A 86 -16.85 12.05 5.13
CA VAL A 86 -17.52 13.18 4.45
C VAL A 86 -18.74 12.66 3.68
N VAL A 87 -19.87 12.56 4.37
CA VAL A 87 -21.18 12.50 3.73
C VAL A 87 -21.43 13.91 3.17
N LYS A 88 -21.51 14.06 1.85
CA LYS A 88 -22.04 15.28 1.22
C LYS A 88 -23.54 15.35 1.40
#